data_AF-A0A7Y4WD52-F1
#
_entry.id   AF-A0A7Y4WD52-F1
#
_cell.length_a   1.000
_cell.length_b   1.000
_cell.length_c   1.000
_cell.angle_alpha   90.00
_cell.angle_beta   90.00
_cell.angle_gamma   90.00
#
_symmetry.space_group_name_H-M   'P 1'
#
loop_
_entity.id
_entity.type
_entity.pdbx_description
1 polymer ?
#
loop_
_entity_poly.entity_id
_entity_poly.type
_entity_poly.pdbx_seq_one_letter_code
_entity_poly.pdbx_strand_id
1 'polypeptide(L)'
;MIDPVPPLVGVEASSFQSLADRWFETLDHRQIDVGSRRWTARVVGIHTEGNEAWIQIATGREDRNLVLHLSGWTTIDQVVAAMKTREIESTSYPQIITVIPTV
;
A
#
# COMPACT_ATOMS: atom_id res chain seq x y z
N MET A 1 38.43 -1.25 38.43
CA MET A 1 37.06 -1.22 38.99
C MET A 1 36.19 -0.70 37.88
N ILE A 2 35.40 -1.58 37.27
CA ILE A 2 34.61 -1.34 36.05
C ILE A 2 33.22 -0.91 36.50
N ASP A 3 32.69 0.18 35.94
CA ASP A 3 31.25 0.26 35.71
C ASP A 3 31.02 -0.17 34.26
N PRO A 4 30.28 -1.27 34.01
CA PRO A 4 29.96 -1.68 32.66
C PRO A 4 28.94 -0.71 32.09
N VAL A 5 29.19 -0.25 30.86
CA VAL A 5 28.18 0.45 30.05
C VAL A 5 26.98 -0.50 29.91
N PRO A 6 25.78 -0.14 30.39
CA PRO A 6 24.62 -0.99 30.20
C PRO A 6 24.34 -1.12 28.69
N PRO A 7 23.93 -2.32 28.21
CA PRO A 7 23.46 -2.44 26.85
C PRO A 7 22.30 -1.46 26.67
N LEU A 8 22.28 -0.76 25.53
CA LEU A 8 21.15 0.08 25.14
C LEU A 8 19.90 -0.81 25.22
N VAL A 9 19.13 -0.59 26.28
CA VAL A 9 17.81 -1.15 26.51
C VAL A 9 17.06 -1.08 25.19
N GLY A 10 16.53 -2.23 24.77
CA GLY A 10 15.72 -2.35 23.58
C GLY A 10 14.78 -1.17 23.50
N VAL A 11 14.96 -0.37 22.44
CA VAL A 11 13.94 0.56 22.02
C VAL A 11 12.83 -0.35 21.49
N GLU A 12 12.01 -0.85 22.40
CA GLU A 12 10.63 -1.22 22.10
C GLU A 12 9.96 0.09 21.72
N ALA A 13 10.26 0.55 20.50
CA ALA A 13 9.35 1.40 19.79
C ALA A 13 8.07 0.58 19.70
N SER A 14 7.17 0.80 20.64
CA SER A 14 5.76 0.54 20.45
C SER A 14 5.42 1.18 19.11
N SER A 15 5.45 0.38 18.04
CA SER A 15 5.29 0.88 16.68
C SER A 15 3.95 1.59 16.59
N PHE A 16 3.96 2.91 16.71
CA PHE A 16 2.93 3.74 16.13
C PHE A 16 3.13 3.64 14.62
N GLN A 17 2.67 2.51 14.09
CA GLN A 17 2.74 2.22 12.67
C GLN A 17 1.90 3.28 11.98
N SER A 18 2.54 4.13 11.19
CA SER A 18 1.83 5.21 10.50
C SER A 18 0.81 4.59 9.54
N LEU A 19 -0.20 5.36 9.15
CA LEU A 19 -1.15 4.90 8.12
C LEU A 19 -0.41 4.45 6.85
N ALA A 20 0.70 5.14 6.52
CA ALA A 20 1.56 4.77 5.41
C ALA A 20 2.26 3.42 5.63
N ASP A 21 2.83 3.17 6.81
CA ASP A 21 3.49 1.88 7.13
C ASP A 21 2.50 0.72 7.03
N ARG A 22 1.28 0.91 7.56
CA ARG A 22 0.22 -0.11 7.51
C ARG A 22 -0.16 -0.44 6.06
N TRP A 23 -0.30 0.58 5.22
CA TRP A 23 -0.61 0.38 3.80
C TRP A 23 0.55 -0.25 3.05
N PHE A 24 1.78 0.16 3.34
CA PHE A 24 2.98 -0.41 2.76
C PHE A 24 3.06 -1.92 3.05
N GLU A 25 3.02 -2.30 4.33
CA GLU A 25 3.07 -3.72 4.73
C GLU A 25 1.93 -4.56 4.16
N THR A 26 0.77 -3.94 3.98
CA THR A 26 -0.41 -4.63 3.45
C THR A 26 -0.33 -4.89 1.95
N LEU A 27 0.16 -3.91 1.19
CA LEU A 27 0.06 -3.90 -0.26
C LEU A 27 1.37 -4.29 -0.94
N ASP A 28 2.50 -3.99 -0.34
CA ASP A 28 3.79 -4.31 -0.92
C ASP A 28 3.99 -5.82 -0.98
N HIS A 29 4.48 -6.30 -2.12
CA HIS A 29 4.60 -7.71 -2.49
C HIS A 29 3.29 -8.52 -2.43
N ARG A 30 2.12 -7.88 -2.30
CA ARG A 30 0.85 -8.60 -2.30
C ARG A 30 0.54 -9.15 -3.68
N GLN A 31 0.21 -10.43 -3.74
CA GLN A 31 -0.27 -11.06 -4.97
C GLN A 31 -1.73 -10.67 -5.22
N ILE A 32 -2.01 -10.19 -6.43
CA ILE A 32 -3.34 -9.82 -6.89
C ILE A 32 -3.70 -10.72 -8.06
N ASP A 33 -4.75 -11.52 -7.88
CA ASP A 33 -5.35 -12.37 -8.90
C ASP A 33 -6.59 -11.69 -9.49
N VAL A 34 -6.56 -11.40 -10.79
CA VAL A 34 -7.65 -10.80 -11.57
C VAL A 34 -7.93 -11.65 -12.81
N GLY A 35 -8.97 -12.50 -12.74
CA GLY A 35 -9.27 -13.47 -13.80
C GLY A 35 -8.06 -14.35 -14.10
N SER A 36 -7.57 -14.33 -15.34
CA SER A 36 -6.38 -15.09 -15.78
C SER A 36 -5.05 -14.37 -15.51
N ARG A 37 -5.08 -13.14 -14.98
CA ARG A 37 -3.88 -12.32 -14.74
C ARG A 37 -3.51 -12.38 -13.27
N ARG A 38 -2.27 -12.77 -12.99
CA ARG A 38 -1.64 -12.66 -11.67
C ARG A 38 -0.50 -11.67 -11.75
N TRP A 39 -0.45 -10.76 -10.80
CA TRP A 39 0.66 -9.82 -10.66
C TRP A 39 0.97 -9.55 -9.19
N THR A 40 2.21 -9.17 -8.93
CA THR A 40 2.67 -8.79 -7.58
C THR A 40 2.64 -7.27 -7.52
N ALA A 41 1.93 -6.72 -6.54
CA ALA A 41 1.92 -5.30 -6.26
C ALA A 41 3.26 -4.90 -5.65
N ARG A 42 3.83 -3.80 -6.15
CA ARG A 42 4.99 -3.15 -5.54
C ARG A 42 4.61 -1.72 -5.21
N VAL A 43 4.70 -1.34 -3.95
CA VAL A 43 4.41 0.03 -3.53
C VAL A 43 5.61 0.90 -3.91
N VAL A 44 5.36 1.93 -4.72
CA VAL A 44 6.39 2.87 -5.21
C VAL A 44 6.38 4.16 -4.40
N GLY A 45 5.21 4.55 -3.89
CA GLY A 45 5.05 5.74 -3.08
C GLY A 45 3.73 5.74 -2.33
N ILE A 46 3.76 6.29 -1.13
CA ILE A 46 2.56 6.56 -0.33
C ILE A 46 2.60 8.02 0.05
N HIS A 47 1.51 8.71 -0.23
CA HIS A 47 1.25 10.06 0.25
C HIS A 47 -0.01 10.04 1.09
N THR A 48 0.01 10.65 2.27
CA THR A 48 -1.14 10.72 3.17
C THR A 48 -1.44 12.18 3.47
N GLU A 49 -2.71 12.58 3.33
CA GLU A 49 -3.19 13.92 3.68
C GLU A 49 -4.43 13.76 4.56
N GLY A 50 -4.34 14.14 5.83
CA GLY A 50 -5.44 13.97 6.79
C GLY A 50 -5.89 12.51 6.90
N ASN A 51 -7.11 12.22 6.46
CA ASN A 51 -7.68 10.89 6.45
C ASN A 51 -7.70 10.27 5.04
N GLU A 52 -6.93 10.80 4.10
CA GLU A 52 -6.84 10.29 2.73
C GLU A 52 -5.42 9.76 2.46
N ALA A 53 -5.32 8.76 1.58
CA ALA A 53 -4.07 8.18 1.16
C ALA A 53 -4.03 7.96 -0.35
N TRP A 54 -2.96 8.42 -0.99
CA TRP A 54 -2.61 8.14 -2.37
C TRP A 54 -1.46 7.14 -2.39
N ILE A 55 -1.70 5.97 -2.98
CA ILE A 55 -0.72 4.88 -3.03
C ILE A 55 -0.42 4.58 -4.49
N GLN A 56 0.82 4.80 -4.88
CA GLN A 56 1.30 4.40 -6.18
C GLN A 56 1.81 2.96 -6.15
N ILE A 57 1.25 2.12 -7.02
CA ILE A 57 1.58 0.70 -7.16
C ILE A 57 2.14 0.47 -8.56
N ALA A 58 3.34 -0.09 -8.64
CA ALA A 58 3.82 -0.71 -9.85
C ALA A 58 3.31 -2.15 -9.89
N THR A 59 2.68 -2.51 -10.99
CA THR A 59 2.49 -3.94 -11.32
C THR A 59 3.77 -4.39 -12.02
N GLY A 60 4.29 -5.59 -11.78
CA GLY A 60 5.60 -6.04 -12.30
C GLY A 60 5.82 -6.01 -13.83
N ARG A 61 4.93 -5.41 -14.62
CA ARG A 61 5.16 -4.97 -16.00
C ARG A 61 5.47 -3.47 -15.99
N GLU A 62 6.63 -3.13 -16.53
CA GLU A 62 7.34 -1.85 -16.36
C GLU A 62 6.53 -0.60 -16.77
N ASP A 63 5.46 -0.77 -17.56
CA ASP A 63 4.61 0.32 -18.06
C ASP A 63 3.28 0.51 -17.30
N ARG A 64 3.02 -0.28 -16.25
CA ARG A 64 1.71 -0.30 -15.58
C ARG A 64 1.82 0.20 -14.15
N ASN A 65 1.61 1.51 -14.00
CA ASN A 65 1.48 2.18 -12.73
C ASN A 65 0.02 2.48 -12.41
N LEU A 66 -0.37 2.13 -11.20
CA LEU A 66 -1.68 2.39 -10.64
C LEU A 66 -1.53 3.39 -9.50
N VAL A 67 -2.44 4.35 -9.38
CA VAL A 67 -2.57 5.20 -8.20
C VAL A 67 -3.90 4.88 -7.54
N LEU A 68 -3.85 4.37 -6.31
CA LEU A 68 -5.02 4.20 -5.47
C LEU A 68 -5.24 5.48 -4.70
N HIS A 69 -6.45 6.01 -4.74
CA HIS A 69 -6.91 7.05 -3.84
C HIS A 69 -7.87 6.43 -2.83
N LEU A 70 -7.46 6.42 -1.57
CA LEU A 70 -8.14 5.76 -0.46
C LEU A 70 -8.65 6.81 0.53
N SER A 71 -9.93 6.75 0.86
CA SER A 71 -10.42 7.45 2.05
C SER A 71 -10.10 6.64 3.31
N GLY A 72 -10.03 7.26 4.47
CA GLY A 72 -9.45 6.62 5.66
C GLY A 72 -10.35 5.60 6.35
N TRP A 73 -11.55 5.37 5.80
CA TRP A 73 -12.46 4.32 6.24
C TRP A 73 -12.42 3.13 5.27
N THR A 74 -11.62 3.23 4.21
CA THR A 74 -11.51 2.20 3.18
C THR A 74 -10.75 1.01 3.74
N THR A 75 -11.36 -0.18 3.64
CA THR A 75 -10.74 -1.43 4.09
C THR A 75 -9.83 -2.04 3.03
N ILE A 76 -8.90 -2.87 3.46
CA ILE A 76 -7.98 -3.60 2.57
C ILE A 76 -8.76 -4.43 1.54
N ASP A 77 -9.83 -5.10 1.96
CA ASP A 77 -10.69 -5.89 1.06
C ASP A 77 -11.37 -5.02 0.01
N GLN A 78 -11.82 -3.81 0.36
CA GLN A 78 -12.38 -2.86 -0.62
C GLN A 78 -11.32 -2.42 -1.63
N VAL A 79 -10.09 -2.17 -1.18
CA VAL A 79 -8.96 -1.83 -2.07
C VAL A 79 -8.66 -2.97 -3.03
N VAL A 80 -8.51 -4.18 -2.51
CA VAL A 80 -8.23 -5.38 -3.32
C VAL A 80 -9.39 -5.64 -4.29
N ALA A 81 -10.64 -5.50 -3.86
CA ALA A 81 -11.80 -5.62 -4.73
C ALA A 81 -11.80 -4.58 -5.85
N ALA A 82 -11.50 -3.31 -5.53
CA ALA A 82 -11.41 -2.25 -6.54
C ALA A 82 -10.28 -2.50 -7.56
N MET A 83 -9.13 -3.00 -7.09
CA MET A 83 -8.01 -3.42 -7.95
C MET A 83 -8.35 -4.61 -8.84
N LYS A 84 -9.22 -5.52 -8.37
CA LYS A 84 -9.70 -6.68 -9.15
C LYS A 84 -10.75 -6.30 -10.19
N THR A 85 -11.60 -5.32 -9.90
CA THR A 85 -12.67 -4.91 -10.82
C THR A 85 -12.15 -4.13 -12.02
N ARG A 86 -11.01 -3.44 -11.88
CA ARG A 86 -10.39 -2.74 -13.01
C ARG A 86 -9.45 -3.66 -13.77
N GLU A 87 -9.77 -3.89 -15.05
CA GLU A 87 -8.74 -4.32 -15.98
C GLU A 87 -7.71 -3.20 -16.09
N ILE A 88 -6.49 -3.47 -15.60
CA ILE A 88 -5.35 -2.59 -15.82
C ILE A 88 -5.02 -2.66 -17.31
N GLU A 89 -5.60 -1.76 -18.07
CA GLU A 89 -5.28 -1.53 -19.48
C GLU A 89 -3.84 -1.00 -19.57
N SER A 90 -3.11 -1.40 -20.60
CA SER A 90 -1.78 -0.83 -20.89
C SER A 90 -1.97 0.57 -21.46
N THR A 91 -2.25 1.55 -20.61
CA THR A 91 -2.29 2.97 -20.97
C THR A 91 -0.97 3.62 -20.60
N SER A 92 -0.48 4.54 -21.43
CA SER A 92 0.74 5.34 -21.15
C SER A 92 0.60 6.29 -19.94
N TYR A 93 -0.56 6.30 -19.27
CA TYR A 93 -0.87 7.14 -18.13
C TYR A 93 -1.20 6.28 -16.91
N PRO A 94 -0.82 6.73 -15.69
CA PRO A 94 -1.17 6.05 -14.46
C PRO A 94 -2.70 6.06 -14.29
N GLN A 95 -3.28 4.91 -13.99
CA GLN A 95 -4.71 4.82 -13.75
C GLN A 95 -5.02 5.17 -12.30
N ILE A 96 -5.92 6.12 -12.08
CA ILE A 96 -6.39 6.48 -10.74
C ILE A 96 -7.63 5.64 -10.41
N ILE A 97 -7.56 4.86 -9.33
CA ILE A 97 -8.70 4.14 -8.75
C ILE A 97 -9.06 4.80 -7.43
N THR A 98 -10.22 5.43 -7.37
CA THR A 98 -10.80 5.94 -6.12
C THR A 98 -11.59 4.83 -5.45
N VAL A 99 -11.24 4.52 -4.20
CA VAL A 99 -11.92 3.51 -3.39
C VAL A 99 -12.67 4.21 -2.27
N ILE A 100 -14.00 4.25 -2.43
CA ILE A 100 -14.92 4.86 -1.47
C ILE A 100 -15.42 3.76 -0.53
N PRO A 101 -15.54 3.99 0.78
CA PRO A 101 -16.08 3.01 1.70
C PRO A 101 -17.56 2.83 1.38
N THR A 102 -17.99 1.59 1.21
CA THR A 102 -19.41 1.27 1.22
C THR A 102 -19.87 1.27 2.68
N VAL A 103 -20.73 2.23 3.04
CA VAL A 103 -21.46 2.28 4.33
C VAL A 103 -22.49 1.16 4.42
#